data_AF-D8FTE5-F1
#
_entry.id   AF-D8FTE5-F1
#
_cell.length_a   1.000
_cell.length_b   1.000
_cell.length_c   1.000
_cell.angle_alpha   90.00
_cell.angle_beta   90.00
_cell.angle_gamma   90.00
#
_symmetry.space_group_name_H-M   'P 1'
#
loop_
_entity.id
_entity.type
_entity.pdbx_description
1 polymer ?
#
loop_
_entity_poly.entity_id
_entity_poly.type
_entity_poly.pdbx_seq_one_letter_code
_entity_poly.pdbx_strand_id
1 'polypeptide(L)' 'MSLKYLLDENLHPIYKRQLIESNPNLVVWKIGEPNSHPLSTLDPEILCW' A
#
# COMPACT_ATOMS: atom_id res chain seq x y z
N MET A 1 -5.36 -2.09 18.58
CA MET A 1 -4.51 -2.55 17.47
C MET A 1 -4.17 -1.34 16.61
N SER A 2 -2.91 -1.16 16.22
CA SER A 2 -2.51 -0.08 15.30
C SER A 2 -2.31 -0.67 13.91
N LEU A 3 -2.88 -0.02 12.90
CA LEU A 3 -2.71 -0.42 11.50
C LEU A 3 -1.26 -0.14 11.08
N LYS A 4 -0.54 -1.19 10.62
CA LYS A 4 0.88 -1.08 10.23
C LYS A 4 1.09 -1.00 8.72
N TYR A 5 0.25 -1.66 7.94
CA TYR A 5 0.41 -1.77 6.49
C TYR A 5 -0.91 -1.41 5.79
N LEU A 6 -0.80 -0.65 4.70
CA LEU A 6 -1.88 -0.40 3.75
C LEU A 6 -1.37 -0.75 2.36
N LEU A 7 -1.99 -1.76 1.74
CA LEU A 7 -1.72 -2.19 0.38
C LEU A 7 -2.99 -1.98 -0.43
N ASP A 8 -2.92 -1.14 -1.46
CA ASP A 8 -4.11 -0.80 -2.24
C ASP A 8 -3.73 -0.40 -3.68
N GLU A 9 -4.40 -0.98 -4.68
CA GLU A 9 -4.14 -0.71 -6.11
C GLU A 9 -4.76 0.62 -6.58
N ASN A 10 -5.86 1.04 -5.96
CA ASN A 10 -6.66 2.21 -6.31
C ASN A 10 -6.20 3.47 -5.56
N LEU A 11 -5.16 3.37 -4.73
CA LEU A 11 -4.65 4.48 -3.96
C LEU A 11 -4.11 5.60 -4.87
N HIS A 12 -4.70 6.78 -4.73
CA HIS A 12 -4.20 7.97 -5.40
C HIS A 12 -2.90 8.47 -4.72
N PRO A 13 -1.87 8.89 -5.47
CA PRO A 13 -0.58 9.32 -4.89
C PRO A 13 -0.70 10.45 -3.85
N ILE A 14 -1.69 11.33 -4.01
CA ILE A 14 -1.97 12.42 -3.04
C ILE A 14 -2.36 11.84 -1.68
N TYR A 15 -3.24 10.83 -1.64
CA TYR A 15 -3.65 10.19 -0.41
C TYR A 15 -2.52 9.37 0.21
N LYS A 16 -1.70 8.70 -0.61
CA LYS A 16 -0.48 8.03 -0.14
C LYS A 16 0.41 9.01 0.65
N ARG A 17 0.63 10.21 0.10
CA ARG A 17 1.44 11.24 0.77
C ARG A 17 0.81 11.71 2.09
N GLN A 18 -0.47 12.04 2.07
CA GLN A 18 -1.20 12.50 3.26
C GLN A 18 -1.23 11.45 4.38
N LEU A 19 -1.37 10.17 4.02
CA LEU A 19 -1.36 9.06 4.98
C LEU A 19 -0.01 8.89 5.66
N ILE A 20 1.09 8.98 4.90
CA ILE A 20 2.45 8.91 5.44
C ILE A 20 2.75 10.14 6.30
N GLU A 21 2.31 11.34 5.88
CA GLU A 21 2.44 12.58 6.66
C GLU A 21 1.66 12.49 7.99
N SER A 22 0.44 11.97 7.96
CA SER A 22 -0.42 11.83 9.15
C SER A 22 0.04 10.70 10.06
N ASN A 23 0.58 9.62 9.51
CA ASN A 23 0.99 8.43 10.24
C ASN A 23 2.34 7.93 9.71
N PRO A 24 3.47 8.49 10.18
CA PRO A 24 4.80 8.14 9.67
C PRO A 24 5.19 6.66 9.89
N ASN A 25 4.53 5.99 10.83
CA ASN A 25 4.73 4.57 11.12
C ASN A 25 3.89 3.64 10.24
N LEU A 26 2.99 4.18 9.41
CA LEU A 26 2.16 3.41 8.48
C LEU A 26 2.94 3.18 7.18
N VAL A 27 3.11 1.91 6.84
CA VAL A 27 3.75 1.50 5.58
C VAL A 27 2.67 1.44 4.50
N VAL A 28 2.74 2.36 3.53
CA VAL A 28 1.74 2.48 2.45
C VAL A 28 2.33 2.08 1.11
N TRP A 29 1.73 1.08 0.47
CA TRP A 29 2.16 0.50 -0.80
C TRP A 29 1.02 0.55 -1.81
N LYS A 30 1.34 1.06 -3.01
CA LYS A 30 0.41 1.02 -4.13
C LYS A 30 0.78 -0.14 -5.04
N ILE A 31 -0.17 -1.04 -5.27
CA ILE A 31 0.03 -2.17 -6.20
C ILE A 31 0.16 -1.60 -7.62
N GLY A 32 1.11 -2.13 -8.40
CA GLY A 32 1.45 -1.63 -9.72
C GLY A 32 2.49 -0.52 -9.77
N GLU A 33 3.02 -0.04 -8.64
CA GLU A 33 4.20 0.83 -8.60
C GLU A 33 5.51 0.04 -8.76
N PRO A 34 6.61 0.67 -9.19
CA PRO A 34 7.93 0.05 -9.23
C PRO A 34 8.29 -0.55 -7.86
N ASN A 35 8.76 -1.80 -7.87
CA ASN A 35 9.07 -2.64 -6.71
C ASN A 35 7.86 -3.29 -6.00
N SER A 36 6.62 -3.03 -6.44
CA SER A 36 5.41 -3.72 -5.95
C SER A 36 4.95 -4.82 -6.91
N HIS A 37 3.97 -5.62 -6.48
CA HIS A 37 3.32 -6.62 -7.33
C HIS A 37 2.62 -5.96 -8.54
N PRO A 38 2.48 -6.68 -9.66
CA PRO A 38 1.69 -6.22 -10.81
C PRO A 38 0.25 -5.89 -10.41
N LEU A 39 -0.39 -5.00 -11.17
CA LEU A 39 -1.83 -4.76 -11.07
C LEU A 39 -2.61 -6.09 -11.23
N SER A 40 -3.72 -6.23 -10.52
CA SER A 40 -4.54 -7.45 -10.50
C SER A 40 -3.83 -8.71 -9.97
N THR A 41 -2.77 -8.56 -9.18
CA THR A 41 -2.23 -9.67 -8.38
C THR A 41 -3.29 -10.13 -7.38
N LEU A 42 -3.44 -11.44 -7.16
CA LEU A 42 -4.46 -11.97 -6.27
C LEU A 42 -4.14 -11.63 -4.80
N ASP A 43 -5.16 -11.34 -4.01
CA ASP A 43 -4.99 -11.03 -2.57
C ASP A 43 -4.15 -12.07 -1.82
N PRO A 44 -4.32 -13.40 -2.02
CA PRO A 44 -3.48 -14.39 -1.34
C PRO A 44 -2.00 -14.28 -1.69
N GLU A 45 -1.64 -13.84 -2.90
CA GLU A 45 -0.26 -13.68 -3.33
C GLU A 45 0.35 -12.39 -2.74
N ILE A 46 -0.45 -11.33 -2.63
CA ILE A 46 -0.07 -10.06 -2.01
C ILE A 46 0.20 -10.23 -0.50
N LEU A 47 -0.54 -11.13 0.16
CA LEU A 47 -0.42 -11.38 1.61
C LEU A 47 0.76 -12.29 2.00
N CYS A 48 1.46 -12.89 1.05
CA CYS A 48 2.67 -13.70 1.31
C CYS A 48 3.95 -12.88 1.48
N TRP A 49 3.83 -11.55 1.53
CA TRP A 49 4.92 -10.59 1.60
C TRP A 49 5.35 -10.24 3.04
#